data_AF-A0A2S2PJ83-F1
#
_entry.id   AF-A0A2S2PJ83-F1
#
_cell.length_a   1.000
_cell.length_b   1.000
_cell.length_c   1.000
_cell.angle_alpha   90.00
_cell.angle_beta   90.00
_cell.angle_gamma   90.00
#
_symmetry.space_group_name_H-M   'P 1'
#
loop_
_entity.id
_entity.type
_entity.pdbx_description
1 polymer ?
#
loop_
_entity_poly.entity_id
_entity_poly.type
_entity_poly.pdbx_seq_one_letter_code
_entity_poly.pdbx_strand_id
1 'polypeptide(L)'
;MESKNRLGSCEVCGSDVAKYCCPRCEVKTCSLSCVKIHKKELDCDGKKYKTGFKRLENFTDAEMSQDYRLMNEFIEAVGEFKMKTQRISNLSPVSIFVLQYLILEIIFVRFQFQ
;
A
#
# COMPACT_ATOMS: atom_id res chain seq x y z
N MET A 1 35.32 -8.56 -21.26
CA MET A 1 34.96 -8.88 -19.86
C MET A 1 33.45 -8.99 -19.80
N GLU A 2 32.92 -10.21 -19.96
CA GLU A 2 31.46 -10.46 -19.91
C GLU A 2 31.01 -10.39 -18.44
N SER A 3 30.24 -9.37 -18.08
CA SER A 3 29.63 -9.26 -16.76
C SER A 3 28.51 -10.29 -16.64
N LYS A 4 28.78 -11.39 -15.90
CA LYS A 4 27.77 -12.42 -15.61
C LYS A 4 26.53 -11.79 -14.99
N ASN A 5 25.42 -11.78 -15.71
CA ASN A 5 24.16 -11.29 -15.19
C ASN A 5 23.61 -12.28 -14.16
N ARG A 6 23.45 -11.83 -12.90
CA ARG A 6 22.97 -12.65 -11.78
C ARG A 6 21.51 -13.10 -11.93
N LEU A 7 20.72 -12.41 -12.75
CA LEU A 7 19.30 -12.72 -12.92
C LEU A 7 19.08 -13.87 -13.92
N GLY A 8 19.96 -14.07 -14.89
CA GLY A 8 19.76 -15.04 -15.97
C GLY A 8 18.80 -14.52 -17.05
N SER A 9 18.05 -15.39 -17.71
CA SER A 9 17.14 -15.04 -18.81
C SER A 9 15.77 -14.55 -18.32
N CYS A 10 15.06 -13.80 -19.16
CA CYS A 10 13.69 -13.37 -18.91
C CYS A 10 12.73 -14.56 -18.89
N GLU A 11 11.92 -14.68 -17.83
CA GLU A 11 10.95 -15.78 -17.67
C GLU A 11 9.65 -15.56 -18.44
N VAL A 12 9.41 -14.34 -18.94
CA VAL A 12 8.21 -14.00 -19.72
C VAL A 12 8.41 -14.22 -21.21
N CYS A 13 9.54 -13.75 -21.78
CA CYS A 13 9.80 -13.88 -23.22
C CYS A 13 10.87 -14.93 -23.56
N GLY A 14 11.73 -15.33 -22.62
CA GLY A 14 12.82 -16.28 -22.86
C GLY A 14 13.93 -15.79 -23.81
N SER A 15 13.75 -14.67 -24.50
CA SER A 15 14.63 -14.22 -25.58
C SER A 15 15.82 -13.40 -25.10
N ASP A 16 15.57 -12.51 -24.14
CA ASP A 16 16.56 -11.56 -23.63
C ASP A 16 16.99 -11.91 -22.20
N VAL A 17 18.17 -11.41 -21.82
CA VAL A 17 18.65 -11.48 -20.44
C VAL A 17 17.79 -10.60 -19.53
N ALA A 18 17.38 -11.14 -18.38
CA ALA A 18 16.56 -10.42 -17.41
C ALA A 18 17.31 -9.22 -16.81
N LYS A 19 16.60 -8.11 -16.65
CA LYS A 19 17.11 -6.85 -16.08
C LYS A 19 16.41 -6.46 -14.78
N TYR A 20 15.18 -6.92 -14.59
CA TYR A 20 14.33 -6.60 -13.46
C TYR A 20 13.81 -7.87 -12.79
N CYS A 21 13.53 -7.81 -11.49
CA CYS A 21 12.93 -8.88 -10.71
C CYS A 21 11.73 -8.33 -9.93
N CYS A 22 10.59 -8.99 -10.00
CA CYS A 22 9.37 -8.56 -9.31
C CYS A 22 9.48 -8.86 -7.79
N PRO A 23 9.26 -7.89 -6.89
CA PRO A 23 9.43 -8.11 -5.46
C PRO A 23 8.28 -8.91 -4.80
N ARG A 24 7.19 -9.19 -5.53
CA ARG A 24 6.04 -9.98 -5.05
C ARG A 24 6.22 -11.46 -5.39
N CYS A 25 6.47 -11.75 -6.66
CA CYS A 25 6.48 -13.11 -7.21
C CYS A 25 7.86 -13.56 -7.69
N GLU A 26 8.89 -12.73 -7.54
CA GLU A 26 10.28 -13.01 -7.92
C GLU A 26 10.52 -13.31 -9.41
N VAL A 27 9.50 -13.06 -10.25
CA VAL A 27 9.58 -13.25 -11.70
C VAL A 27 10.57 -12.29 -12.33
N LYS A 28 11.45 -12.83 -13.17
CA LYS A 28 12.53 -12.08 -13.80
C LYS A 28 12.12 -11.62 -15.20
N THR A 29 12.31 -10.33 -15.48
CA THR A 29 11.84 -9.67 -16.71
C THR A 29 12.93 -8.85 -17.36
N CYS A 30 12.96 -8.79 -18.70
CA CYS A 30 13.96 -8.00 -19.44
C CYS A 30 13.52 -6.55 -19.70
N SER A 31 12.22 -6.27 -19.71
CA SER A 31 11.66 -4.99 -20.17
C SER A 31 10.29 -4.69 -19.55
N LEU A 32 9.83 -3.44 -19.70
CA LEU A 32 8.54 -2.99 -19.16
C LEU A 32 7.34 -3.74 -19.76
N SER A 33 7.43 -4.21 -21.01
CA SER A 33 6.38 -5.03 -21.61
C SER A 33 6.25 -6.36 -20.86
N CYS A 34 7.36 -7.04 -20.58
CA CYS A 34 7.39 -8.27 -19.78
C CYS A 34 6.91 -8.04 -18.34
N VAL A 35 7.19 -6.86 -17.77
CA VAL A 35 6.64 -6.48 -16.46
C VAL A 35 5.12 -6.39 -16.51
N LYS A 36 4.54 -5.73 -17.52
CA LYS A 36 3.08 -5.59 -17.64
C LYS A 36 2.39 -6.93 -17.93
N ILE A 37 3.02 -7.77 -18.77
CA ILE A 37 2.48 -9.08 -19.12
C ILE A 37 2.39 -9.96 -17.86
N HIS A 38 3.48 -10.15 -17.11
CA HIS A 38 3.39 -11.02 -15.92
C HIS A 38 2.42 -10.47 -14.87
N LYS A 39 2.32 -9.14 -14.71
CA LYS A 39 1.34 -8.54 -13.80
C LYS A 39 -0.09 -8.87 -14.18
N LYS A 40 -0.38 -8.92 -15.49
CA LYS A 40 -1.71 -9.26 -16.00
C LYS A 40 -1.99 -10.77 -15.92
N GLU A 41 -1.04 -11.59 -16.35
CA GLU A 41 -1.23 -13.05 -16.42
C GLU A 41 -1.22 -13.71 -15.03
N LEU A 42 -0.43 -13.18 -14.08
CA LEU A 42 -0.30 -13.71 -12.72
C LEU A 42 -1.13 -12.93 -11.69
N ASP A 43 -1.98 -12.00 -12.13
CA ASP A 43 -2.72 -11.06 -11.27
C ASP A 43 -1.85 -10.47 -10.14
N CYS A 44 -0.68 -9.96 -10.52
CA CYS A 44 0.35 -9.52 -9.58
C CYS A 44 0.35 -7.98 -9.45
N ASP A 45 0.14 -7.48 -8.23
CA ASP A 45 0.21 -6.06 -7.91
C ASP A 45 1.66 -5.52 -7.89
N GLY A 46 2.64 -6.41 -7.75
CA GLY A 46 4.06 -6.09 -7.71
C GLY A 46 4.51 -5.40 -6.42
N LYS A 47 3.75 -5.52 -5.33
CA LYS A 47 4.15 -5.01 -4.01
C LYS A 47 4.69 -6.15 -3.17
N LYS A 48 5.84 -5.97 -2.53
CA LYS A 48 6.38 -6.95 -1.59
C LYS A 48 5.37 -7.18 -0.45
N TYR A 49 5.16 -8.43 -0.05
CA TYR A 49 4.38 -8.73 1.16
C TYR A 49 5.02 -8.02 2.35
N LYS A 50 4.28 -7.09 2.98
CA LYS A 50 4.74 -6.38 4.18
C LYS A 50 4.82 -7.31 5.38
N THR A 51 3.92 -8.29 5.46
CA THR A 51 3.88 -9.31 6.50
C THR A 51 3.60 -10.66 5.84
N GLY A 52 4.49 -11.62 6.06
CA GLY A 52 4.32 -13.00 5.65
C GLY A 52 4.56 -13.90 6.85
N PHE A 53 3.75 -14.94 7.02
CA PHE A 53 3.99 -15.89 8.10
C PHE A 53 5.33 -16.58 7.88
N LYS A 54 6.22 -16.47 8.86
CA LYS A 54 7.47 -17.22 8.91
C LYS A 54 7.47 -18.11 10.14
N ARG A 55 7.94 -19.34 9.96
CA ARG A 55 8.23 -20.22 11.09
C ARG A 55 9.37 -19.63 11.91
N LEU A 56 9.33 -19.84 13.23
CA LEU A 56 10.29 -19.26 14.16
C LEU A 56 11.74 -19.60 13.83
N GLU A 57 11.98 -20.80 13.29
CA GLU A 57 13.28 -21.26 12.79
C GLU A 57 13.88 -20.38 11.67
N ASN A 58 13.04 -19.70 10.88
CA ASN A 58 13.45 -18.83 9.77
C ASN A 58 13.23 -17.34 10.09
N PHE A 59 12.95 -17.02 11.35
CA PHE A 59 12.78 -15.65 11.81
C PHE A 59 14.16 -15.05 12.07
N THR A 60 14.56 -14.13 11.20
CA THR A 60 15.88 -13.46 11.26
C THR A 60 15.72 -12.00 11.67
N ASP A 61 16.82 -11.35 12.06
CA ASP A 61 16.83 -9.93 12.44
C ASP A 61 16.26 -8.99 11.36
N ALA A 62 16.34 -9.42 10.08
CA ALA A 62 15.75 -8.69 8.97
C ALA A 62 14.22 -8.63 9.07
N GLU A 63 13.58 -9.72 9.52
CA GLU A 63 12.14 -9.80 9.72
C GLU A 63 11.71 -8.98 10.94
N MET A 64 12.44 -9.09 12.04
CA MET A 64 12.23 -8.23 13.23
C MET A 64 12.30 -6.74 12.86
N SER A 65 13.29 -6.36 12.04
CA SER A 65 13.42 -4.99 11.55
C SER A 65 12.26 -4.57 10.64
N GLN A 66 11.70 -5.50 9.87
CA GLN A 66 10.55 -5.25 9.02
C GLN A 66 9.27 -5.05 9.85
N ASP A 67 9.07 -5.85 10.88
CA ASP A 67 7.96 -5.72 11.82
C ASP A 67 8.02 -4.42 12.62
N TYR A 68 9.21 -4.02 13.08
CA TYR A 68 9.40 -2.75 13.77
C TYR A 68 9.05 -1.55 12.87
N ARG A 69 9.51 -1.55 11.62
CA ARG A 69 9.16 -0.49 10.64
C ARG A 69 7.66 -0.42 10.42
N LEU A 70 7.01 -1.57 10.27
CA LEU A 70 5.56 -1.63 10.10
C LEU A 70 4.83 -1.05 11.32
N MET A 71 5.25 -1.39 12.54
CA MET A 71 4.67 -0.81 13.75
C MET A 71 4.85 0.70 13.80
N ASN A 72 6.01 1.22 13.42
CA ASN A 72 6.25 2.65 13.38
C ASN A 72 5.35 3.36 12.35
N GLU A 73 5.18 2.79 11.15
CA GLU A 73 4.22 3.31 10.15
C GLU A 73 2.80 3.40 10.72
N PHE A 74 2.37 2.41 11.52
CA PHE A 74 1.06 2.44 12.17
C PHE A 74 0.96 3.52 13.25
N ILE A 75 2.00 3.68 14.08
CA ILE A 75 2.05 4.72 15.11
C ILE A 75 1.95 6.11 14.47
N GLU A 76 2.69 6.35 13.39
CA GLU A 76 2.66 7.60 12.64
C GLU A 76 1.26 7.88 12.06
N ALA A 77 0.67 6.89 11.39
CA ALA A 77 -0.68 7.02 10.83
C ALA A 77 -1.71 7.35 11.92
N VAL A 78 -1.69 6.65 13.06
CA VAL A 78 -2.57 6.94 14.20
C VAL A 78 -2.33 8.35 14.75
N GLY A 79 -1.08 8.82 14.77
CA GLY A 79 -0.73 10.19 15.13
C GLY A 79 -1.40 11.22 14.22
N GLU A 80 -1.34 11.02 12.90
CA GLU A 80 -2.02 11.88 11.93
C GLU A 80 -3.54 11.88 12.10
N PHE A 81 -4.15 10.70 12.29
CA PHE A 81 -5.57 10.59 12.58
C PHE A 81 -5.95 11.32 13.87
N LYS A 82 -5.15 11.18 14.93
CA LYS A 82 -5.37 11.89 16.20
C LYS A 82 -5.30 13.40 16.01
N MET A 83 -4.32 13.91 15.25
CA MET A 83 -4.22 15.34 14.92
C MET A 83 -5.42 15.83 14.11
N LYS A 84 -5.87 15.06 13.12
CA LYS A 84 -7.02 15.42 12.29
C LYS A 84 -8.33 15.43 13.09
N THR A 85 -8.54 14.42 13.95
CA THR A 85 -9.68 14.34 14.85
C THR A 85 -9.63 15.42 15.92
N GLN A 86 -8.44 15.71 16.48
CA GLN A 86 -8.27 16.83 17.43
C GLN A 86 -8.54 18.18 16.77
N ARG A 87 -8.18 18.39 15.50
CA ARG A 87 -8.57 19.61 14.77
C ARG A 87 -10.09 19.71 14.67
N ILE A 88 -10.79 18.63 14.35
CA ILE A 88 -12.26 18.59 14.29
C ILE A 88 -12.90 18.82 15.67
N SER A 89 -12.34 18.27 16.75
CA SER A 89 -12.87 18.49 18.11
C SER A 89 -12.55 19.87 18.67
N ASN A 90 -11.51 20.54 18.17
CA ASN A 90 -11.11 21.91 18.53
C ASN A 90 -11.74 22.98 17.62
N LEU A 91 -12.57 22.59 16.64
CA LEU A 91 -13.41 23.52 15.88
C LEU A 91 -14.42 24.16 16.84
N SER A 92 -14.52 25.49 16.86
CA SER A 92 -15.31 26.23 17.86
C SER A 92 -16.76 25.75 17.90
N PRO A 93 -17.47 25.83 19.05
CA PRO A 93 -18.85 25.38 19.17
C PRO A 93 -19.75 25.89 18.03
N VAL A 94 -19.49 27.10 17.55
CA VAL A 94 -20.19 27.75 16.42
C VAL A 94 -20.17 26.91 15.14
N SER A 95 -19.06 26.23 14.84
CA SER A 95 -18.93 25.41 13.64
C SER A 95 -19.68 24.07 13.71
N ILE A 96 -19.79 23.47 14.90
CA ILE A 96 -20.63 22.30 15.15
C ILE A 96 -22.11 22.70 15.04
N PHE A 97 -22.48 23.87 15.55
CA PHE A 97 -23.83 24.43 15.39
C PHE A 97 -24.18 24.66 13.91
N VAL A 98 -23.28 25.22 13.10
CA VAL A 98 -23.53 25.42 11.66
C VAL A 98 -23.71 24.09 10.92
N LEU A 99 -22.94 23.05 11.26
CA LEU A 99 -23.12 21.71 10.70
C LEU A 99 -24.46 21.09 11.14
N GLN A 100 -24.86 21.29 12.40
CA GLN A 100 -26.16 20.82 12.89
C GLN A 100 -27.34 21.55 12.22
N TYR A 101 -27.24 22.87 12.00
CA TYR A 101 -28.24 23.63 11.24
C TYR A 101 -28.29 23.21 9.77
N LEU A 102 -27.15 22.98 9.11
CA LEU A 102 -27.11 22.48 7.73
C LEU A 102 -27.70 21.07 7.60
N ILE A 103 -27.43 20.19 8.56
CA ILE A 103 -28.02 18.84 8.59
C ILE A 103 -29.53 18.93 8.83
N LEU A 104 -30.00 19.81 9.72
CA LEU A 104 -31.43 20.05 9.97
C LEU A 104 -32.15 20.67 8.76
N GLU A 105 -31.52 21.60 8.05
CA GLU A 105 -32.04 22.16 6.78
C GLU A 105 -32.14 21.08 5.70
N ILE A 106 -31.13 20.21 5.57
CA ILE A 106 -31.17 19.08 4.61
C ILE A 106 -32.27 18.09 4.98
N ILE A 107 -32.49 17.81 6.27
CA ILE A 107 -33.57 16.93 6.74
C ILE A 107 -34.94 17.59 6.52
N PHE A 108 -35.07 18.90 6.78
CA PHE A 108 -36.31 19.67 6.59
C PHE A 108 -36.71 19.77 5.11
N VAL A 109 -35.76 20.04 4.21
CA VAL A 109 -35.98 20.03 2.76
C VAL A 109 -36.35 18.63 2.26
N ARG A 110 -35.80 17.57 2.85
CA ARG A 110 -36.21 16.19 2.52
C ARG A 110 -37.60 15.82 3.03
N PHE A 111 -38.05 16.37 4.15
CA PHE A 111 -39.35 16.04 4.76
C PHE A 111 -40.52 16.85 4.18
N GLN A 112 -40.26 17.98 3.53
CA GLN A 112 -41.28 18.79 2.82
C GLN A 112 -41.58 18.29 1.39
N PHE A 113 -40.80 17.33 0.88
CA PHE A 113 -40.96 16.75 -0.47
C PHE A 113 -41.49 15.30 -0.45
N GLN A 114 -42.25 14.95 0.58
CA GLN A 114 -43.02 13.71 0.68
C GLN A 114 -44.45 14.03 1.10
#